data_AF-A0A5B0IYU0-F1
#
_entry.id   AF-A0A5B0IYU0-F1
#
_cell.length_a   1.000
_cell.length_b   1.000
_cell.length_c   1.000
_cell.angle_alpha   90.00
_cell.angle_beta   90.00
_cell.angle_gamma   90.00
#
_symmetry.space_group_name_H-M   'P 1'
#
loop_
_entity.id
_entity.type
_entity.pdbx_description
1 polymer ?
#
loop_
_entity_poly.entity_id
_entity_poly.type
_entity_poly.pdbx_seq_one_letter_code
_entity_poly.pdbx_strand_id
1 'polypeptide(L)'
;MGGGYLPVRGTDRARRAVGVGVMLRWRDGAVGRAIASPGVRTLLLAEELLLLGLDRATGRISDRFDARVLPVALVRDLVDAGALHLDAGTAGAGEPADTVTPSGGEPEHPALAAALAAVTHDGTDSGSRTVTAAAVHLARTPAGTAGGAVAQLVADGVLGAQEYRRFGLFRRVHLTEQDPEPARALRTRLAAALVTDSPPGDRDGLLLVLLSHSDLAADVLPPEIDAGTREQAARRAALLAEGAARDPFVRAYFAVRSGWAGN
;
A
#
# COMPACT_ATOMS: atom_id res chain seq x y z
N MET A 1 -32.05 -42.05 -56.61
CA MET A 1 -31.32 -41.02 -55.86
C MET A 1 -30.89 -41.67 -54.56
N GLY A 2 -29.71 -42.29 -54.52
CA GLY A 2 -28.49 -41.70 -53.93
C GLY A 2 -28.62 -41.73 -52.40
N GLY A 3 -28.00 -42.61 -51.62
CA GLY A 3 -26.60 -43.03 -51.64
C GLY A 3 -25.78 -42.11 -50.73
N GLY A 4 -25.34 -42.59 -49.57
CA GLY A 4 -24.35 -41.90 -48.71
C GLY A 4 -24.42 -42.38 -47.25
N TYR A 5 -23.52 -43.22 -46.75
CA TYR A 5 -22.09 -43.03 -46.40
C TYR A 5 -21.88 -42.82 -44.88
N LEU A 6 -21.42 -43.91 -44.26
CA LEU A 6 -20.40 -44.12 -43.22
C LEU A 6 -20.30 -43.28 -41.91
N PRO A 7 -19.85 -43.93 -40.81
CA PRO A 7 -19.62 -43.38 -39.47
C PRO A 7 -18.14 -43.03 -39.21
N VAL A 8 -17.81 -42.12 -38.27
CA VAL A 8 -16.44 -41.97 -37.73
C VAL A 8 -16.41 -41.38 -36.30
N ARG A 9 -15.71 -42.10 -35.39
CA ARG A 9 -14.77 -41.73 -34.28
C ARG A 9 -14.83 -40.29 -33.69
N GLY A 10 -14.72 -40.02 -32.40
CA GLY A 10 -13.84 -40.59 -31.37
C GLY A 10 -12.51 -39.81 -31.27
N THR A 11 -12.33 -38.96 -30.25
CA THR A 11 -11.07 -38.45 -29.60
C THR A 11 -11.49 -37.47 -28.49
N ASP A 12 -11.25 -37.68 -27.20
CA ASP A 12 -10.01 -37.60 -26.40
C ASP A 12 -9.31 -36.21 -26.37
N ARG A 13 -8.99 -35.77 -25.13
CA ARG A 13 -8.14 -34.63 -24.70
C ARG A 13 -8.66 -33.20 -25.06
N ALA A 14 -8.41 -32.13 -24.32
CA ALA A 14 -7.37 -31.83 -23.33
C ALA A 14 -7.78 -30.68 -22.39
N ARG A 15 -7.21 -30.71 -21.18
CA ARG A 15 -6.99 -29.57 -20.27
C ARG A 15 -6.50 -28.32 -21.02
N ARG A 16 -6.93 -27.13 -20.58
CA ARG A 16 -6.06 -25.95 -20.45
C ARG A 16 -6.61 -25.00 -19.39
N ALA A 17 -5.92 -24.97 -18.26
CA ALA A 17 -5.86 -23.85 -17.36
C ALA A 17 -5.29 -22.64 -18.12
N VAL A 18 -5.95 -21.50 -18.04
CA VAL A 18 -5.40 -20.22 -18.46
C VAL A 18 -5.17 -19.42 -17.20
N GLY A 19 -3.92 -19.47 -16.72
CA GLY A 19 -3.41 -18.50 -15.77
C GLY A 19 -3.34 -17.14 -16.45
N VAL A 20 -4.08 -16.17 -15.95
CA VAL A 20 -4.00 -14.78 -16.39
C VAL A 20 -2.88 -14.12 -15.60
N GLY A 21 -1.67 -14.21 -16.14
CA GLY A 21 -0.57 -13.33 -15.73
C GLY A 21 -0.80 -11.95 -16.31
N VAL A 22 -1.14 -10.98 -15.46
CA VAL A 22 -1.24 -9.57 -15.88
C VAL A 22 0.17 -9.05 -16.14
N MET A 23 0.51 -8.99 -17.42
CA MET A 23 1.76 -8.48 -17.98
C MET A 23 1.66 -6.95 -18.07
N LEU A 24 2.18 -6.23 -17.08
CA LEU A 24 2.37 -4.78 -17.18
C LEU A 24 3.50 -4.50 -18.19
N ARG A 25 3.10 -4.10 -19.40
CA ARG A 25 3.99 -3.72 -20.50
C ARG A 25 4.50 -2.29 -20.27
N TRP A 26 5.69 -2.16 -19.71
CA TRP A 26 6.44 -0.90 -19.69
C TRP A 26 6.81 -0.51 -21.13
N ARG A 27 6.47 0.71 -21.54
CA ARG A 27 6.88 1.33 -22.80
C ARG A 27 8.08 2.23 -22.50
N ASP A 28 9.20 1.97 -23.16
CA ASP A 28 10.39 2.82 -23.14
C ASP A 28 10.08 4.22 -23.69
N GLY A 29 10.56 5.27 -23.00
CA GLY A 29 10.49 6.64 -23.49
C GLY A 29 11.08 7.69 -22.54
N ALA A 30 12.26 8.20 -22.91
CA ALA A 30 12.86 9.48 -22.51
C ALA A 30 13.27 9.71 -21.05
N VAL A 31 14.58 9.53 -20.81
CA VAL A 31 15.30 10.05 -19.63
C VAL A 31 15.49 11.56 -19.80
N GLY A 32 14.51 12.35 -19.36
CA GLY A 32 14.53 13.81 -19.36
C GLY A 32 14.62 14.34 -17.93
N ARG A 33 15.81 14.81 -17.54
CA ARG A 33 16.14 15.31 -16.21
C ARG A 33 15.44 16.66 -15.96
N ALA A 34 14.42 16.68 -15.11
CA ALA A 34 13.93 17.89 -14.46
C ALA A 34 14.37 17.84 -12.99
N ILE A 35 15.36 18.66 -12.61
CA ILE A 35 15.78 18.81 -11.23
C ILE A 35 14.79 19.77 -10.59
N ALA A 36 13.72 19.23 -10.00
CA ALA A 36 12.79 20.00 -9.19
C ALA A 36 13.42 20.25 -7.81
N SER A 37 13.44 21.52 -7.37
CA SER A 37 13.91 21.93 -6.04
C SER A 37 13.11 21.27 -4.90
N PRO A 38 13.72 21.07 -3.71
CA PRO A 38 13.13 20.32 -2.61
C PRO A 38 12.18 21.20 -1.79
N GLY A 39 10.90 21.24 -2.17
CA GLY A 39 9.83 21.56 -1.23
C GLY A 39 9.51 20.32 -0.41
N VAL A 40 9.17 20.47 0.88
CA VAL A 40 8.64 19.37 1.71
C VAL A 40 7.34 18.88 1.04
N ARG A 41 7.44 17.83 0.24
CA ARG A 41 6.30 17.24 -0.47
C ARG A 41 5.52 16.37 0.51
N THR A 42 4.19 16.47 0.46
CA THR A 42 3.32 15.59 1.24
C THR A 42 3.20 14.25 0.52
N LEU A 43 3.94 13.25 0.98
CA LEU A 43 3.84 11.88 0.51
C LEU A 43 2.52 11.24 0.96
N LEU A 44 2.02 10.28 0.19
CA LEU A 44 0.93 9.40 0.61
C LEU A 44 1.36 8.47 1.75
N LEU A 45 0.41 8.00 2.55
CA LEU A 45 0.66 7.08 3.66
C LEU A 45 1.19 5.76 3.10
N ALA A 46 0.64 5.34 1.95
CA ALA A 46 1.11 4.18 1.20
C ALA A 46 2.57 4.35 0.72
N GLU A 47 2.99 5.56 0.34
CA GLU A 47 4.36 5.85 -0.07
C GLU A 47 5.31 5.90 1.12
N GLU A 48 4.89 6.54 2.23
CA GLU A 48 5.63 6.56 3.49
C GLU A 48 5.89 5.13 4.01
N LEU A 49 4.85 4.27 4.02
CA LEU A 49 4.98 2.86 4.40
C LEU A 49 5.94 2.10 3.47
N LEU A 50 5.84 2.34 2.16
CA LEU A 50 6.70 1.69 1.18
C LEU A 50 8.17 2.11 1.38
N LEU A 51 8.46 3.40 1.56
CA LEU A 51 9.81 3.90 1.83
C LEU A 51 10.41 3.32 3.11
N LEU A 52 9.59 3.11 4.15
CA LEU A 52 10.00 2.47 5.39
C LEU A 52 10.18 0.96 5.22
N GLY A 53 9.44 0.34 4.30
CA GLY A 53 9.56 -1.06 3.91
C GLY A 53 10.77 -1.38 3.01
N LEU A 54 11.51 -0.38 2.52
CA LEU A 54 12.71 -0.60 1.72
C LEU A 54 13.92 -0.95 2.60
N ASP A 55 14.62 -2.01 2.22
CA ASP A 55 15.95 -2.34 2.70
C ASP A 55 16.98 -1.36 2.11
N ARG A 56 17.65 -0.61 2.98
CA ARG A 56 18.57 0.48 2.61
C ARG A 56 19.82 -0.02 1.87
N ALA A 57 20.28 -1.23 2.17
CA ALA A 57 21.51 -1.77 1.59
C ALA A 57 21.25 -2.32 0.18
N THR A 58 20.08 -2.92 -0.02
CA THR A 58 19.75 -3.65 -1.24
C THR A 58 18.75 -2.93 -2.13
N GLY A 59 18.10 -1.86 -1.68
CA GLY A 59 17.08 -1.14 -2.46
C GLY A 59 15.88 -2.02 -2.83
N ARG A 60 15.60 -3.04 -2.01
CA ARG A 60 14.49 -3.97 -2.22
C ARG A 60 13.45 -3.76 -1.13
N ILE A 61 12.21 -4.08 -1.45
CA ILE A 61 11.19 -4.22 -0.41
C ILE A 61 11.63 -5.37 0.51
N SER A 62 11.72 -5.07 1.81
CA SER A 62 12.06 -6.01 2.87
C SER A 62 11.08 -7.18 2.89
N ASP A 63 11.57 -8.38 3.19
CA ASP A 63 10.73 -9.56 3.38
C ASP A 63 9.85 -9.46 4.64
N ARG A 64 10.24 -8.62 5.60
CA ARG A 64 9.44 -8.28 6.78
C ARG A 64 8.29 -7.32 6.48
N PHE A 65 8.31 -6.62 5.34
CA PHE A 65 7.26 -5.67 5.00
C PHE A 65 5.98 -6.37 4.53
N ASP A 66 4.90 -6.24 5.30
CA ASP A 66 3.59 -6.75 4.89
C ASP A 66 2.92 -5.77 3.92
N ALA A 67 3.07 -6.00 2.61
CA ALA A 67 2.46 -5.18 1.56
C ALA A 67 0.93 -5.10 1.62
N ARG A 68 0.26 -5.95 2.42
CA ARG A 68 -1.20 -5.90 2.65
C ARG A 68 -1.63 -4.66 3.44
N VAL A 69 -0.68 -3.90 3.99
CA VAL A 69 -0.92 -2.60 4.60
C VAL A 69 -1.29 -1.53 3.56
N LEU A 70 -0.83 -1.66 2.31
CA LEU A 70 -0.95 -0.61 1.29
C LEU A 70 -2.40 -0.29 0.88
N PRO A 71 -3.29 -1.28 0.65
CA PRO A 71 -4.70 -1.01 0.39
C PRO A 71 -5.37 -0.20 1.50
N VAL A 72 -5.05 -0.49 2.76
CA VAL A 72 -5.59 0.24 3.92
C VAL A 72 -5.09 1.66 3.94
N ALA A 73 -3.79 1.84 3.68
CA ALA A 73 -3.18 3.15 3.64
C ALA A 73 -3.78 4.03 2.54
N LEU A 74 -4.05 3.46 1.36
CA LEU A 74 -4.72 4.17 0.26
C LEU A 74 -6.15 4.59 0.61
N VAL A 75 -6.92 3.77 1.34
CA VAL A 75 -8.25 4.21 1.82
C VAL A 75 -8.11 5.38 2.79
N ARG A 76 -7.11 5.35 3.68
CA ARG A 76 -6.85 6.49 4.58
C ARG A 76 -6.46 7.74 3.81
N ASP A 77 -5.57 7.62 2.83
CA ASP A 77 -5.14 8.75 2.00
C ASP A 77 -6.31 9.33 1.19
N LEU A 78 -7.26 8.51 0.73
CA LEU A 78 -8.49 8.99 0.08
C LEU A 78 -9.38 9.78 1.04
N VAL A 79 -9.42 9.40 2.32
CA VAL A 79 -10.13 10.16 3.36
C VAL A 79 -9.42 11.47 3.66
N ASP A 80 -8.09 11.44 3.83
CA ASP A 80 -7.27 12.64 4.08
C ASP A 80 -7.35 13.63 2.90
N ALA A 81 -7.43 13.12 1.66
CA ALA A 81 -7.62 13.92 0.44
C ALA A 81 -9.07 14.41 0.25
N GLY A 82 -10.01 14.02 1.12
CA GLY A 82 -11.42 14.40 1.05
C GLY A 82 -12.22 13.72 -0.06
N ALA A 83 -11.63 12.76 -0.78
CA ALA A 83 -12.31 11.99 -1.83
C ALA A 83 -13.31 10.97 -1.27
N LEU A 84 -13.02 10.46 -0.06
CA LEU A 84 -13.95 9.69 0.76
C LEU A 84 -14.24 10.45 2.05
N HIS A 85 -15.48 10.39 2.51
CA HIS A 85 -15.87 10.85 3.84
C HIS A 85 -15.99 9.64 4.76
N LEU A 86 -15.34 9.68 5.93
CA LEU A 86 -15.51 8.68 6.98
C LEU A 86 -16.74 9.08 7.82
N ASP A 87 -17.84 8.37 7.62
CA ASP A 87 -19.11 8.63 8.27
C ASP A 87 -18.98 8.37 9.78
N ALA A 88 -19.37 9.34 10.59
CA ALA A 88 -19.39 9.19 12.04
C ALA A 88 -20.22 7.95 12.42
N GLY A 89 -19.71 7.13 13.35
CA GLY A 89 -20.47 6.02 13.92
C GLY A 89 -21.80 6.52 14.48
N THR A 90 -22.82 5.66 14.48
CA THR A 90 -24.15 6.02 14.98
C THR A 90 -24.05 6.57 16.41
N ALA A 91 -24.42 7.85 16.56
CA ALA A 91 -24.35 8.54 17.83
C ALA A 91 -25.14 7.75 18.90
N GLY A 92 -24.45 7.33 19.96
CA GLY A 92 -25.03 6.59 21.08
C GLY A 92 -24.75 5.07 21.10
N ALA A 93 -24.21 4.48 20.02
CA ALA A 93 -23.89 3.05 19.98
C ALA A 93 -22.46 2.71 20.48
N GLY A 94 -21.57 3.71 20.59
CA GLY A 94 -20.16 3.49 20.92
C GLY A 94 -19.38 2.74 19.83
N GLU A 95 -20.00 2.52 18.67
CA GLU A 95 -19.41 1.90 17.49
C GLU A 95 -18.48 2.90 16.78
N PRO A 96 -17.25 2.52 16.41
CA PRO A 96 -16.35 3.39 15.68
C PRO A 96 -16.91 3.71 14.29
N ALA A 97 -16.64 4.92 13.81
CA ALA A 97 -16.85 5.31 12.42
C ALA A 97 -16.09 4.33 11.50
N ASP A 98 -16.79 3.46 10.78
CA ASP A 98 -16.18 2.43 9.94
C ASP A 98 -16.69 2.43 8.51
N THR A 99 -17.59 3.36 8.18
CA THR A 99 -18.22 3.48 6.87
C THR A 99 -17.64 4.68 6.14
N VAL A 100 -17.29 4.49 4.87
CA VAL A 100 -16.81 5.50 3.96
C VAL A 100 -17.78 5.71 2.82
N THR A 101 -17.99 6.97 2.46
CA THR A 101 -18.88 7.38 1.38
C THR A 101 -18.12 8.30 0.41
N PRO A 102 -18.26 8.13 -0.92
CA PRO A 102 -17.63 9.03 -1.89
C PRO A 102 -18.12 10.47 -1.73
N SER A 103 -17.20 11.43 -1.61
CA SER A 103 -17.52 12.86 -1.45
C SER A 103 -17.68 13.59 -2.79
N GLY A 104 -17.41 12.91 -3.92
CA GLY A 104 -17.41 13.49 -5.26
C GLY A 104 -16.16 14.29 -5.63
N GLY A 105 -15.19 14.43 -4.72
CA GLY A 105 -13.89 15.03 -5.01
C GLY A 105 -12.98 14.07 -5.78
N GLU A 106 -12.39 14.54 -6.88
CA GLU A 106 -11.43 13.78 -7.67
C GLU A 106 -10.00 14.06 -7.18
N PRO A 107 -9.25 13.04 -6.72
CA PRO A 107 -7.87 13.23 -6.27
C PRO A 107 -6.95 13.65 -7.41
N GLU A 108 -6.11 14.66 -7.19
CA GLU A 108 -5.06 15.04 -8.15
C GLU A 108 -3.98 13.95 -8.30
N HIS A 109 -3.76 13.19 -7.22
CA HIS A 109 -2.71 12.19 -7.16
C HIS A 109 -3.09 10.93 -7.97
N PRO A 110 -2.31 10.51 -8.99
CA PRO A 110 -2.68 9.40 -9.88
C PRO A 110 -2.98 8.08 -9.17
N ALA A 111 -2.20 7.73 -8.15
CA ALA A 111 -2.44 6.53 -7.35
C ALA A 111 -3.76 6.60 -6.56
N LEU A 112 -4.15 7.78 -6.07
CA LEU A 112 -5.42 7.97 -5.38
C LEU A 112 -6.58 7.98 -6.37
N ALA A 113 -6.44 8.60 -7.54
CA ALA A 113 -7.47 8.54 -8.58
C ALA A 113 -7.75 7.09 -9.00
N ALA A 114 -6.70 6.29 -9.21
CA ALA A 114 -6.85 4.85 -9.51
C ALA A 114 -7.47 4.06 -8.35
N ALA A 115 -7.10 4.37 -7.11
CA ALA A 115 -7.70 3.73 -5.93
C ALA A 115 -9.17 4.10 -5.76
N LEU A 116 -9.54 5.38 -5.96
CA LEU A 116 -10.92 5.84 -5.90
C LEU A 116 -11.75 5.12 -6.97
N ALA A 117 -11.30 5.10 -8.22
CA ALA A 117 -11.97 4.41 -9.31
C ALA A 117 -12.17 2.92 -9.01
N ALA A 118 -11.17 2.25 -8.44
CA ALA A 118 -11.33 0.85 -8.02
C ALA A 118 -12.39 0.70 -6.92
N VAL A 119 -12.38 1.56 -5.89
CA VAL A 119 -13.33 1.48 -4.77
C VAL A 119 -14.76 1.80 -5.21
N THR A 120 -14.96 2.68 -6.19
CA THR A 120 -16.28 3.13 -6.67
C THR A 120 -16.69 2.51 -8.00
N HIS A 121 -16.09 1.40 -8.43
CA HIS A 121 -16.43 0.74 -9.70
C HIS A 121 -16.38 1.73 -10.89
N ASP A 122 -15.18 2.20 -11.19
CA ASP A 122 -14.85 3.20 -12.21
C ASP A 122 -15.39 4.62 -11.92
N GLY A 123 -15.51 5.02 -10.65
CA GLY A 123 -15.97 6.38 -10.31
C GLY A 123 -17.49 6.56 -10.31
N THR A 124 -18.24 5.48 -10.53
CA THR A 124 -19.68 5.55 -10.80
C THR A 124 -20.56 5.16 -9.62
N ASP A 125 -20.05 4.36 -8.70
CA ASP A 125 -20.72 3.93 -7.48
C ASP A 125 -20.58 5.02 -6.40
N SER A 126 -21.70 5.66 -6.06
CA SER A 126 -21.82 6.62 -4.96
C SER A 126 -22.24 5.95 -3.64
N GLY A 127 -22.33 4.62 -3.60
CA GLY A 127 -22.74 3.85 -2.43
C GLY A 127 -21.72 3.91 -1.29
N SER A 128 -22.23 3.84 -0.06
CA SER A 128 -21.40 3.74 1.14
C SER A 128 -20.86 2.31 1.31
N ARG A 129 -19.66 2.19 1.87
CA ARG A 129 -18.98 0.91 2.10
C ARG A 129 -18.20 0.97 3.40
N THR A 130 -17.97 -0.15 4.07
CA THR A 130 -17.05 -0.15 5.21
C THR A 130 -15.60 0.06 4.76
N VAL A 131 -14.75 0.67 5.59
CA VAL A 131 -13.30 0.79 5.38
C VAL A 131 -12.69 -0.59 5.08
N THR A 132 -13.16 -1.62 5.78
CA THR A 132 -12.76 -3.01 5.54
C THR A 132 -13.13 -3.48 4.14
N ALA A 133 -14.37 -3.28 3.69
CA ALA A 133 -14.80 -3.70 2.36
C ALA A 133 -14.01 -2.97 1.25
N ALA A 134 -13.77 -1.66 1.42
CA ALA A 134 -12.96 -0.87 0.49
C ALA A 134 -11.51 -1.39 0.41
N ALA A 135 -10.86 -1.61 1.55
CA ALA A 135 -9.48 -2.11 1.59
C ALA A 135 -9.35 -3.53 1.03
N VAL A 136 -10.28 -4.44 1.37
CA VAL A 136 -10.31 -5.82 0.83
C VAL A 136 -10.53 -5.82 -0.69
N HIS A 137 -11.38 -4.92 -1.19
CA HIS A 137 -11.55 -4.76 -2.62
C HIS A 137 -10.27 -4.26 -3.28
N LEU A 138 -9.67 -3.17 -2.78
CA LEU A 138 -8.43 -2.61 -3.30
C LEU A 138 -7.29 -3.63 -3.32
N ALA A 139 -7.17 -4.47 -2.29
CA ALA A 139 -6.18 -5.54 -2.20
C ALA A 139 -6.24 -6.55 -3.36
N ARG A 140 -7.37 -6.64 -4.07
CA ARG A 140 -7.58 -7.51 -5.24
C ARG A 140 -7.37 -6.80 -6.57
N THR A 141 -7.04 -5.51 -6.54
CA THR A 141 -6.85 -4.67 -7.74
C THR A 141 -5.38 -4.28 -7.89
N PRO A 142 -4.92 -3.98 -9.12
CA PRO A 142 -3.58 -3.42 -9.32
C PRO A 142 -3.33 -2.12 -8.55
N ALA A 143 -4.37 -1.29 -8.35
CA ALA A 143 -4.28 -0.01 -7.65
C ALA A 143 -3.94 -0.18 -6.16
N GLY A 144 -4.37 -1.28 -5.52
CA GLY A 144 -4.01 -1.59 -4.13
C GLY A 144 -2.64 -2.24 -3.95
N THR A 145 -1.87 -2.44 -5.03
CA THR A 145 -0.52 -3.03 -4.95
C THR A 145 0.54 -1.94 -4.78
N ALA A 146 1.74 -2.35 -4.36
CA ALA A 146 2.91 -1.47 -4.29
C ALA A 146 3.25 -0.80 -5.63
N GLY A 147 2.84 -1.36 -6.77
CA GLY A 147 3.20 -0.84 -8.10
C GLY A 147 2.80 0.62 -8.32
N GLY A 148 1.62 1.03 -7.83
CA GLY A 148 1.15 2.42 -7.97
C GLY A 148 2.01 3.42 -7.19
N ALA A 149 2.24 3.15 -5.90
CA ALA A 149 3.09 3.99 -5.04
C ALA A 149 4.56 4.00 -5.52
N VAL A 150 5.10 2.85 -5.95
CA VAL A 150 6.45 2.78 -6.53
C VAL A 150 6.56 3.63 -7.79
N ALA A 151 5.60 3.51 -8.71
CA ALA A 151 5.64 4.26 -9.97
C ALA A 151 5.63 5.76 -9.72
N GLN A 152 4.84 6.21 -8.74
CA GLN A 152 4.79 7.62 -8.37
C GLN A 152 6.10 8.08 -7.72
N LEU A 153 6.64 7.36 -6.74
CA LEU A 153 7.92 7.68 -6.12
C LEU A 153 9.07 7.74 -7.15
N VAL A 154 8.99 6.95 -8.22
CA VAL A 154 9.93 7.02 -9.35
C VAL A 154 9.70 8.26 -10.21
N ALA A 155 8.43 8.56 -10.55
CA ALA A 155 8.08 9.76 -11.30
C ALA A 155 8.48 11.05 -10.57
N ASP A 156 8.37 11.05 -9.25
CA ASP A 156 8.78 12.16 -8.39
C ASP A 156 10.29 12.25 -8.14
N GLY A 157 11.06 11.28 -8.62
CA GLY A 157 12.51 11.26 -8.48
C GLY A 157 13.00 10.90 -7.07
N VAL A 158 12.13 10.37 -6.21
CA VAL A 158 12.51 9.84 -4.89
C VAL A 158 13.22 8.50 -5.05
N LEU A 159 12.68 7.63 -5.93
CA LEU A 159 13.25 6.34 -6.26
C LEU A 159 13.70 6.32 -7.74
N GLY A 160 14.70 5.49 -8.02
CA GLY A 160 15.10 5.10 -9.36
C GLY A 160 14.76 3.63 -9.56
N ALA A 161 14.07 3.29 -10.63
CA ALA A 161 13.79 1.90 -10.99
C ALA A 161 14.82 1.40 -12.01
N GLN A 162 15.57 0.35 -11.65
CA GLN A 162 16.41 -0.38 -12.59
C GLN A 162 15.86 -1.79 -12.78
N GLU A 163 15.43 -2.10 -14.01
CA GLU A 163 15.09 -3.47 -14.38
C GLU A 163 16.36 -4.26 -14.71
N TYR A 164 16.53 -5.42 -14.06
CA TYR A 164 17.57 -6.38 -14.44
C TYR A 164 16.97 -7.77 -14.65
N ARG A 165 17.52 -8.49 -15.62
CA ARG A 165 17.13 -9.88 -15.91
C ARG A 165 18.05 -10.82 -15.18
N ARG A 166 17.52 -11.55 -14.19
CA ARG A 166 18.25 -12.67 -13.59
C ARG A 166 18.09 -13.90 -14.46
N PHE A 167 19.18 -14.43 -14.98
CA PHE A 167 19.22 -15.60 -15.88
C PHE A 167 18.30 -15.49 -17.11
N GLY A 168 18.14 -14.28 -17.67
CA GLY A 168 17.36 -14.04 -18.89
C GLY A 168 15.83 -14.23 -18.77
N LEU A 169 15.33 -14.77 -17.65
CA LEU A 169 13.93 -15.20 -17.49
C LEU A 169 13.14 -14.40 -16.44
N PHE A 170 13.81 -13.89 -15.40
CA PHE A 170 13.13 -13.19 -14.31
C PHE A 170 13.48 -11.70 -14.31
N ARG A 171 12.52 -10.87 -14.71
CA ARG A 171 12.62 -9.42 -14.50
C ARG A 171 12.55 -9.13 -13.01
N ARG A 172 13.55 -8.43 -12.49
CA ARG A 172 13.55 -7.89 -11.14
C ARG A 172 13.69 -6.38 -11.23
N VAL A 173 12.93 -5.68 -10.39
CA VAL A 173 13.04 -4.24 -10.21
C VAL A 173 13.93 -4.00 -9.00
N HIS A 174 14.99 -3.23 -9.19
CA HIS A 174 15.81 -2.67 -8.12
C HIS A 174 15.37 -1.22 -7.91
N LEU A 175 14.99 -0.87 -6.69
CA LEU A 175 14.59 0.49 -6.34
C LEU A 175 15.75 1.17 -5.63
N THR A 176 16.42 2.10 -6.30
CA THR A 176 17.53 2.85 -5.72
C THR A 176 17.03 4.20 -5.26
N GLU A 177 17.17 4.53 -3.98
CA GLU A 177 16.85 5.85 -3.44
C GLU A 177 17.71 6.92 -4.14
N GLN A 178 17.06 7.85 -4.83
CA GLN A 178 17.71 8.96 -5.55
C GLN A 178 17.72 10.23 -4.71
N ASP A 179 16.62 10.48 -3.99
CA ASP A 179 16.52 11.52 -2.97
C ASP A 179 16.26 10.86 -1.61
N PRO A 180 17.27 10.83 -0.71
CA PRO A 180 17.12 10.23 0.61
C PRO A 180 16.41 11.14 1.62
N GLU A 181 16.23 12.42 1.33
CA GLU A 181 15.66 13.38 2.29
C GLU A 181 14.23 13.03 2.73
N PRO A 182 13.29 12.64 1.85
CA PRO A 182 11.94 12.27 2.27
C PRO A 182 11.91 11.11 3.26
N ALA A 183 12.67 10.05 3.00
CA ALA A 183 12.70 8.89 3.89
C ALA A 183 13.49 9.16 5.18
N ARG A 184 14.51 10.04 5.13
CA ARG A 184 15.24 10.50 6.31
C ARG A 184 14.35 11.35 7.21
N ALA A 185 13.68 12.36 6.65
CA ALA A 185 12.76 13.23 7.38
C ALA A 185 11.62 12.44 8.03
N LEU A 186 11.05 11.47 7.31
CA LEU A 186 10.03 10.55 7.83
C LEU A 186 10.54 9.76 9.03
N ARG A 187 11.72 9.15 8.93
CA ARG A 187 12.31 8.38 10.04
C ARG A 187 12.63 9.25 11.24
N THR A 188 13.16 10.45 11.03
CA THR A 188 13.39 11.41 12.11
C THR A 188 12.10 11.78 12.83
N ARG A 189 11.01 12.03 12.07
CA ARG A 189 9.68 12.36 12.62
C ARG A 189 9.12 11.20 13.46
N LEU A 190 9.14 9.99 12.93
CA LEU A 190 8.63 8.80 13.62
C LEU A 190 9.50 8.39 14.81
N ALA A 191 10.82 8.52 14.71
CA ALA A 191 11.74 8.26 15.81
C ALA A 191 11.47 9.22 16.99
N ALA A 192 11.23 10.50 16.71
CA ALA A 192 10.85 11.47 17.74
C ALA A 192 9.55 11.03 18.44
N ALA A 193 8.52 10.64 17.68
CA ALA A 193 7.24 10.18 18.21
C ALA A 193 7.34 8.92 19.09
N LEU A 194 8.30 8.03 18.83
CA LEU A 194 8.53 6.82 19.64
C LEU A 194 9.32 7.08 20.92
N VAL A 195 10.13 8.14 20.96
CA VAL A 195 11.00 8.47 22.10
C VAL A 195 10.33 9.48 23.04
N THR A 196 9.46 10.34 22.53
CA THR A 196 8.73 11.32 23.34
C THR A 196 7.46 10.71 23.96
N ASP A 197 7.10 11.16 25.17
CA ASP A 197 5.85 10.76 25.83
C ASP A 197 4.60 11.43 25.24
N SER A 198 4.77 12.41 24.35
CA SER A 198 3.65 13.02 23.63
C SER A 198 2.97 12.02 22.70
N PRO A 199 1.63 12.06 22.59
CA PRO A 199 0.93 11.24 21.60
C PRO A 199 1.31 11.70 20.18
N PRO A 200 1.59 10.78 19.24
CA PRO A 200 1.75 11.14 17.84
C PRO A 200 0.44 11.71 17.28
N GLY A 201 0.52 12.55 16.25
CA GLY A 201 -0.66 12.93 15.48
C GLY A 201 -1.27 11.72 14.77
N ASP A 202 -2.56 11.81 14.40
CA ASP A 202 -3.34 10.68 13.87
C ASP A 202 -2.64 9.89 12.75
N ARG A 203 -2.02 10.60 11.80
CA ARG A 203 -1.32 10.00 10.66
C ARG A 203 -0.05 9.25 11.07
N ASP A 204 0.81 9.87 11.86
CA ASP A 204 2.05 9.24 12.35
C ASP A 204 1.75 8.12 13.34
N GLY A 205 0.70 8.25 14.14
CA GLY A 205 0.19 7.21 15.01
C GLY A 205 -0.23 5.98 14.21
N LEU A 206 -1.04 6.17 13.16
CA LEU A 206 -1.43 5.09 12.27
C LEU A 206 -0.24 4.43 11.58
N LEU A 207 0.75 5.21 11.09
CA LEU A 207 2.01 4.67 10.53
C LEU A 207 2.69 3.73 11.52
N LEU A 208 2.93 4.20 12.75
CA LEU A 208 3.62 3.43 13.78
C LEU A 208 2.86 2.15 14.15
N VAL A 209 1.53 2.24 14.26
CA VAL A 209 0.68 1.08 14.55
C VAL A 209 0.78 0.05 13.43
N LEU A 210 0.64 0.46 12.17
CA LEU A 210 0.71 -0.46 11.03
C LEU A 210 2.12 -1.08 10.87
N LEU A 211 3.18 -0.31 11.10
CA LEU A 211 4.57 -0.81 11.10
C LEU A 211 4.85 -1.78 12.25
N SER A 212 4.22 -1.59 13.41
CA SER A 212 4.38 -2.50 14.56
C SER A 212 3.90 -3.92 14.21
N HIS A 213 2.85 -4.02 13.39
CA HIS A 213 2.33 -5.30 12.93
C HIS A 213 3.18 -5.98 11.84
N SER A 214 4.18 -5.27 11.31
CA SER A 214 5.17 -5.76 10.33
C SER A 214 6.58 -5.90 10.95
N ASP A 215 6.73 -5.73 12.27
CA ASP A 215 8.03 -5.74 12.95
C ASP A 215 9.06 -4.75 12.35
N LEU A 216 8.56 -3.62 11.85
CA LEU A 216 9.37 -2.54 11.24
C LEU A 216 9.35 -1.26 12.08
N ALA A 217 8.54 -1.18 13.14
CA ALA A 217 8.43 0.03 13.95
C ALA A 217 9.77 0.44 14.59
N ALA A 218 10.60 -0.51 15.01
CA ALA A 218 11.92 -0.22 15.58
C ALA A 218 12.95 0.21 14.51
N ASP A 219 12.73 -0.10 13.23
CA ASP A 219 13.65 0.20 12.12
C ASP A 219 13.60 1.68 11.68
N VAL A 220 12.64 2.44 12.22
CA VAL A 220 12.62 3.90 12.06
C VAL A 220 13.75 4.57 12.84
N LEU A 221 14.27 3.90 13.88
CA LEU A 221 15.39 4.39 14.67
C LEU A 221 16.71 4.23 13.91
N PRO A 222 17.70 5.11 14.17
CA PRO A 222 19.06 4.91 13.68
C PRO A 222 19.65 3.58 14.16
N PRO A 223 20.43 2.85 13.33
CA PRO A 223 21.02 1.59 13.73
C PRO A 223 21.99 1.73 14.92
N GLU A 224 22.61 2.91 15.08
CA GLU A 224 23.56 3.21 16.15
C GLU A 224 22.91 3.44 17.53
N ILE A 225 21.57 3.48 17.61
CA ILE A 225 20.86 3.68 18.88
C ILE A 225 21.05 2.48 19.82
N ASP A 226 21.16 2.75 21.11
CA ASP A 226 21.37 1.70 22.12
C ASP A 226 20.16 0.76 22.26
N ALA A 227 20.42 -0.41 22.82
CA ALA A 227 19.40 -1.45 22.97
C ALA A 227 18.26 -1.02 23.92
N GLY A 228 18.53 -0.22 24.95
CA GLY A 228 17.55 0.23 25.92
C GLY A 228 16.52 1.16 25.30
N THR A 229 16.97 2.16 24.53
CA THR A 229 16.08 3.06 23.79
C THR A 229 15.29 2.30 22.72
N ARG A 230 15.91 1.34 22.02
CA ARG A 230 15.21 0.50 21.04
C ARG A 230 14.07 -0.32 21.69
N GLU A 231 14.33 -0.89 22.86
CA GLU A 231 13.31 -1.62 23.63
C GLU A 231 12.18 -0.70 24.11
N GLN A 232 12.51 0.50 24.58
CA GLN A 232 11.52 1.51 24.97
C GLN A 232 10.63 1.90 23.79
N ALA A 233 11.21 2.16 22.62
CA ALA A 233 10.46 2.48 21.41
C ALA A 233 9.56 1.32 20.96
N ALA A 234 10.04 0.08 21.03
CA ALA A 234 9.22 -1.10 20.72
C ALA A 234 8.02 -1.23 21.68
N ARG A 235 8.23 -1.03 22.99
CA ARG A 235 7.14 -0.98 23.98
C ARG A 235 6.16 0.14 23.69
N ARG A 236 6.64 1.33 23.32
CA ARG A 236 5.79 2.47 22.95
C ARG A 236 4.94 2.15 21.72
N ALA A 237 5.52 1.57 20.68
CA ALA A 237 4.80 1.14 19.48
C ALA A 237 3.71 0.10 19.81
N ALA A 238 4.00 -0.86 20.69
CA ALA A 238 3.02 -1.83 21.15
C ALA A 238 1.85 -1.18 21.89
N LEU A 239 2.12 -0.24 22.80
CA LEU A 239 1.07 0.53 23.51
C LEU A 239 0.19 1.34 22.55
N LEU A 240 0.79 1.93 21.50
CA LEU A 240 0.03 2.62 20.45
C LEU A 240 -0.88 1.63 19.70
N ALA A 241 -0.37 0.44 19.36
CA ALA A 241 -1.13 -0.59 18.67
C ALA A 241 -2.30 -1.12 19.51
N GLU A 242 -2.09 -1.32 20.82
CA GLU A 242 -3.16 -1.70 21.76
C GLU A 242 -4.26 -0.63 21.82
N GLY A 243 -3.87 0.65 21.93
CA GLY A 243 -4.81 1.77 21.94
C GLY A 243 -5.60 1.92 20.64
N ALA A 244 -5.01 1.53 19.51
CA ALA A 244 -5.61 1.62 18.18
C ALA A 244 -6.40 0.37 17.77
N ALA A 245 -6.59 -0.62 18.65
CA ALA A 245 -7.27 -1.88 18.29
C ALA A 245 -8.70 -1.70 17.73
N ARG A 246 -9.37 -0.60 18.09
CA ARG A 246 -10.71 -0.24 17.60
C ARG A 246 -10.71 0.66 16.37
N ASP A 247 -9.55 1.13 15.94
CA ASP A 247 -9.42 1.97 14.76
C ASP A 247 -9.88 1.21 13.50
N PRO A 248 -10.73 1.81 12.65
CA PRO A 248 -11.30 1.13 11.48
C PRO A 248 -10.24 0.71 10.46
N PHE A 249 -9.15 1.45 10.32
CA PHE A 249 -8.05 1.13 9.39
C PHE A 249 -7.20 -0.04 9.94
N VAL A 250 -6.96 -0.07 11.25
CA VAL A 250 -6.27 -1.20 11.90
C VAL A 250 -7.10 -2.48 11.75
N ARG A 251 -8.42 -2.42 11.99
CA ARG A 251 -9.32 -3.55 11.76
C ARG A 251 -9.33 -4.00 10.30
N ALA A 252 -9.36 -3.05 9.36
CA ALA A 252 -9.29 -3.34 7.94
C ALA A 252 -7.98 -4.06 7.56
N TYR A 253 -6.84 -3.67 8.13
CA TYR A 253 -5.56 -4.36 7.91
C TYR A 253 -5.65 -5.84 8.32
N PHE A 254 -6.19 -6.15 9.50
CA PHE A 254 -6.36 -7.54 9.92
C PHE A 254 -7.35 -8.31 9.04
N ALA A 255 -8.40 -7.66 8.55
CA ALA A 255 -9.34 -8.27 7.60
C ALA A 255 -8.69 -8.57 6.24
N VAL A 256 -7.89 -7.65 5.69
CA VAL A 256 -7.12 -7.88 4.47
C VAL A 256 -6.10 -9.01 4.69
N ARG A 257 -5.40 -8.99 5.83
CA ARG A 257 -4.39 -10.00 6.17
C ARG A 257 -4.99 -11.41 6.32
N SER A 258 -6.15 -11.53 6.93
CA SER A 258 -6.85 -12.82 7.15
C SER A 258 -7.57 -13.33 5.89
N GLY A 259 -8.19 -12.44 5.10
CA GLY A 259 -8.84 -12.81 3.85
C GLY A 259 -7.90 -13.35 2.77
N TRP A 260 -6.59 -13.09 2.91
CA TRP A 260 -5.55 -13.61 2.02
C TRP A 260 -5.03 -14.99 2.40
N ALA A 261 -5.33 -15.49 3.61
CA ALA A 261 -4.89 -16.81 4.07
C ALA A 261 -5.75 -17.97 3.51
N GLY A 262 -6.70 -17.68 2.61
CA GLY A 262 -7.71 -18.64 2.14
C GLY A 262 -7.77 -18.88 0.63
N ASN A 263 -6.76 -18.49 -0.16
CA ASN A 263 -6.68 -18.79 -1.60
C ASN A 263 -5.37 -19.50 -1.96
#